data_AF-A0A3D3BR81-F1
#
_entry.id   AF-A0A3D3BR81-F1
#
_cell.length_a   1.000
_cell.length_b   1.000
_cell.length_c   1.000
_cell.angle_alpha   90.00
_cell.angle_beta   90.00
_cell.angle_gamma   90.00
#
_symmetry.space_group_name_H-M   'P 1'
#
loop_
_entity.id
_entity.type
_entity.pdbx_description
1 polymer ?
#
loop_
_entity_poly.entity_id
_entity_poly.type
_entity_poly.pdbx_seq_one_letter_code
_entity_poly.pdbx_strand_id
1 'polypeptide(L)'
;MKCWSRSAPVACVAMVGLVLALAPAASASSDYPQVGDQAASEELIDESTSFRSCKKMRKYYPRGVAKSTAAGNRARANGFGPAEVNKKVYKANKKLDTNGNRVACEVSAAKARKQFRAELLEKEMPTAEAGEYTESAGYQWRVGSFDGVPQAVTMDYNIDRLTFDVNDGIVTDATWG
;
A
#
# COMPACT_ATOMS: atom_id res chain seq x y z
N MET A 1 -9.21 -35.03 -31.36
CA MET A 1 -8.93 -35.14 -32.81
C MET A 1 -10.03 -34.41 -33.58
N LYS A 2 -9.71 -33.25 -34.18
CA LYS A 2 -10.27 -32.75 -35.44
C LYS A 2 -9.57 -31.43 -35.78
N CYS A 3 -8.60 -31.54 -36.69
CA CYS A 3 -8.01 -30.44 -37.43
C CYS A 3 -8.96 -30.02 -38.57
N TRP A 4 -8.86 -28.75 -39.00
CA TRP A 4 -8.77 -28.31 -40.41
C TRP A 4 -8.40 -26.82 -40.42
N SER A 5 -7.18 -26.46 -40.86
CA SER A 5 -6.72 -26.16 -42.24
C SER A 5 -6.93 -24.67 -42.59
N ARG A 6 -5.92 -23.82 -42.38
CA ARG A 6 -4.88 -23.33 -43.34
C ARG A 6 -5.43 -22.57 -44.55
N SER A 7 -5.01 -21.30 -44.72
CA SER A 7 -4.16 -20.81 -45.84
C SER A 7 -3.90 -19.30 -45.75
N ALA A 8 -2.64 -18.89 -45.95
CA ALA A 8 -2.15 -17.52 -46.19
C ALA A 8 -2.02 -17.29 -47.73
N PRO A 9 -1.19 -16.39 -48.31
CA PRO A 9 -0.75 -15.01 -47.99
C PRO A 9 -0.87 -14.05 -49.23
N VAL A 10 -0.94 -12.72 -49.07
CA VAL A 10 -0.72 -11.69 -50.14
C VAL A 10 -0.48 -10.35 -49.42
N ALA A 11 0.34 -9.37 -49.80
CA ALA A 11 1.57 -9.21 -50.55
C ALA A 11 2.04 -7.76 -50.24
N CYS A 12 3.31 -7.48 -50.46
CA CYS A 12 4.01 -6.23 -50.21
C CYS A 12 3.37 -4.99 -50.86
N VAL A 13 3.42 -3.84 -50.17
CA VAL A 13 3.60 -2.53 -50.81
C VAL A 13 4.65 -1.75 -50.01
N ALA A 14 5.77 -1.49 -50.67
CA ALA A 14 6.74 -0.48 -50.28
C ALA A 14 6.27 0.88 -50.81
N MET A 15 6.48 1.97 -50.04
CA MET A 15 7.29 3.13 -50.45
C MET A 15 6.94 4.43 -49.71
N VAL A 16 8.03 5.12 -49.35
CA VAL A 16 8.24 6.57 -49.29
C VAL A 16 7.83 7.28 -48.01
N GLY A 17 8.85 7.93 -47.44
CA GLY A 17 8.83 8.60 -46.17
C GLY A 17 8.23 10.00 -46.19
N LEU A 18 7.92 10.46 -44.98
CA LEU A 18 7.76 11.85 -44.67
C LEU A 18 8.45 12.08 -43.32
N VAL A 19 9.61 12.73 -43.37
CA VAL A 19 10.28 13.26 -42.17
C VAL A 19 9.53 14.51 -41.76
N LEU A 20 8.72 14.44 -40.69
CA LEU A 20 8.33 15.61 -39.92
C LEU A 20 9.20 15.68 -38.68
N ALA A 21 10.16 16.60 -38.71
CA ALA A 21 10.83 17.08 -37.52
C ALA A 21 9.81 17.89 -36.70
N LEU A 22 9.44 17.36 -35.53
CA LEU A 22 8.77 18.11 -34.47
C LEU A 22 9.47 17.77 -33.16
N ALA A 23 10.22 18.75 -32.65
CA ALA A 23 10.61 18.88 -31.25
C ALA A 23 10.16 20.28 -30.79
N PRO A 24 9.99 20.55 -29.48
CA PRO A 24 10.18 19.68 -28.32
C PRO A 24 8.93 19.49 -27.44
N ALA A 25 9.10 18.51 -26.55
CA ALA A 25 8.36 18.18 -25.34
C ALA A 25 7.34 19.20 -24.80
N ALA A 26 6.10 18.72 -24.58
CA ALA A 26 5.25 19.26 -23.54
C ALA A 26 5.84 18.86 -22.19
N SER A 27 6.40 19.82 -21.48
CA SER A 27 6.82 19.70 -20.09
C SER A 27 5.59 19.44 -19.21
N ALA A 28 5.37 18.19 -18.81
CA ALA A 28 4.77 17.93 -17.52
C ALA A 28 5.82 18.26 -16.47
N SER A 29 5.50 19.14 -15.52
CA SER A 29 6.38 19.48 -14.38
C SER A 29 6.78 18.18 -13.68
N SER A 30 8.03 17.79 -13.87
CA SER A 30 8.65 16.61 -13.29
C SER A 30 9.36 17.01 -12.01
N ASP A 31 8.61 17.57 -11.05
CA ASP A 31 9.13 17.92 -9.72
C ASP A 31 8.69 16.90 -8.66
N TYR A 32 8.56 15.63 -9.06
CA TYR A 32 8.56 14.51 -8.11
C TYR A 32 9.81 13.66 -8.36
N PRO A 33 10.76 13.59 -7.40
CA PRO A 33 11.89 12.70 -7.54
C PRO A 33 11.40 11.26 -7.66
N GLN A 34 11.85 10.58 -8.72
CA GLN A 34 11.64 9.15 -8.90
C GLN A 34 12.40 8.40 -7.81
N VAL A 35 11.65 7.58 -7.07
CA VAL A 35 12.13 6.80 -5.92
C VAL A 35 13.23 5.85 -6.40
N GLY A 36 14.45 6.07 -5.90
CA GLY A 36 15.56 5.14 -6.09
C GLY A 36 15.33 3.89 -5.27
N ASP A 37 15.61 2.74 -5.87
CA ASP A 37 15.57 1.41 -5.24
C ASP A 37 16.56 1.32 -4.06
N GLN A 38 16.16 1.80 -2.88
CA GLN A 38 16.83 1.51 -1.62
C GLN A 38 16.11 0.34 -0.97
N ALA A 39 16.43 -0.87 -1.42
CA ALA A 39 16.07 -2.08 -0.72
C ALA A 39 16.85 -2.15 0.60
N ALA A 40 16.27 -1.59 1.65
CA ALA A 40 16.66 -1.89 3.02
C ALA A 40 16.55 -3.41 3.21
N SER A 41 17.62 -4.02 3.74
CA SER A 41 17.68 -5.45 4.04
C SER A 41 16.74 -5.78 5.21
N GLU A 42 15.46 -5.92 4.90
CA GLU A 42 14.46 -6.45 5.81
C GLU A 42 14.78 -7.91 6.10
N GLU A 43 14.76 -8.30 7.38
CA GLU A 43 14.84 -9.70 7.80
C GLU A 43 13.65 -10.46 7.19
N LEU A 44 13.87 -11.09 6.03
CA LEU A 44 12.83 -11.79 5.28
C LEU A 44 12.26 -12.94 6.13
N ILE A 45 11.09 -12.69 6.69
CA ILE A 45 10.33 -13.73 7.38
C ILE A 45 9.78 -14.65 6.31
N ASP A 46 10.15 -15.92 6.36
CA ASP A 46 9.57 -16.90 5.47
C ASP A 46 8.05 -16.94 5.67
N GLU A 47 7.28 -16.88 4.58
CA GLU A 47 5.82 -16.82 4.61
C GLU A 47 5.16 -18.06 5.22
N SER A 48 5.93 -19.12 5.49
CA SER A 48 5.50 -20.32 6.21
C SER A 48 5.78 -20.29 7.71
N THR A 49 6.40 -19.21 8.22
CA THR A 49 6.76 -19.06 9.64
C THR A 49 5.53 -19.15 10.53
N SER A 50 5.57 -20.10 11.47
CA SER A 50 4.57 -20.23 12.52
C SER A 50 5.01 -19.54 13.81
N PHE A 51 4.12 -18.77 14.40
CA PHE A 51 4.34 -18.04 15.64
C PHE A 51 3.70 -18.79 16.82
N ARG A 52 4.37 -18.73 17.97
CA ARG A 52 3.88 -19.34 19.22
C ARG A 52 2.73 -18.55 19.86
N SER A 53 2.61 -17.25 19.57
CA SER A 53 1.57 -16.38 20.12
C SER A 53 1.40 -15.09 19.31
N CYS A 54 0.25 -14.43 19.47
CA CYS A 54 0.00 -13.11 18.88
C CYS A 54 0.96 -12.02 19.35
N LYS A 55 1.62 -12.18 20.50
CA LYS A 55 2.66 -11.24 20.95
C LYS A 55 3.91 -11.35 20.08
N LYS A 56 4.27 -12.56 19.63
CA LYS A 56 5.41 -12.79 18.74
C LYS A 56 5.08 -12.40 17.30
N MET A 57 3.90 -12.80 16.81
CA MET A 57 3.45 -12.48 15.44
C MET A 57 3.36 -10.96 15.19
N ARG A 58 2.82 -10.20 16.14
CA ARG A 58 2.66 -8.73 16.00
C ARG A 58 3.97 -7.93 16.05
N LYS A 59 5.12 -8.57 16.26
CA LYS A 59 6.40 -7.89 16.02
C LYS A 59 6.62 -7.62 14.53
N TYR A 60 6.03 -8.48 13.70
CA TYR A 60 6.21 -8.49 12.25
C TYR A 60 4.94 -8.12 11.51
N TYR A 61 3.80 -8.55 12.06
CA TYR A 61 2.46 -8.22 11.56
C TYR A 61 1.70 -7.41 12.62
N PRO A 62 2.07 -6.14 12.86
CA PRO A 62 1.61 -5.35 14.01
C PRO A 62 0.09 -5.23 14.11
N ARG A 63 -0.59 -5.26 12.96
CA ARG A 63 -2.05 -5.16 12.81
C ARG A 63 -2.75 -6.52 12.62
N GLY A 64 -2.01 -7.63 12.66
CA GLY A 64 -2.50 -8.98 12.40
C GLY A 64 -2.50 -9.34 10.91
N VAL A 65 -2.89 -10.57 10.59
CA VAL A 65 -2.87 -11.10 9.21
C VAL A 65 -4.22 -11.68 8.81
N ALA A 66 -4.79 -11.19 7.71
CA ALA A 66 -6.01 -11.68 7.11
C ALA A 66 -5.74 -12.77 6.07
N LYS A 67 -6.61 -13.78 6.02
CA LYS A 67 -6.59 -14.83 4.98
C LYS A 67 -6.84 -14.27 3.57
N SER A 68 -7.63 -13.19 3.48
CA SER A 68 -8.02 -12.53 2.24
C SER A 68 -8.53 -11.11 2.52
N THR A 69 -8.55 -10.27 1.50
CA THR A 69 -9.13 -8.90 1.56
C THR A 69 -10.56 -8.92 2.09
N ALA A 70 -11.39 -9.85 1.63
CA ALA A 70 -12.77 -9.97 2.13
C ALA A 70 -12.85 -10.32 3.62
N ALA A 71 -11.89 -11.07 4.17
CA ALA A 71 -11.83 -11.32 5.61
C ALA A 71 -11.42 -10.06 6.39
N GLY A 72 -10.38 -9.36 5.91
CA GLY A 72 -9.98 -8.07 6.46
C GLY A 72 -11.13 -7.07 6.48
N ASN A 73 -11.87 -6.92 5.37
CA ASN A 73 -13.01 -6.00 5.28
C ASN A 73 -14.14 -6.35 6.26
N ARG A 74 -14.46 -7.63 6.42
CA ARG A 74 -15.44 -8.06 7.43
C ARG A 74 -14.96 -7.77 8.85
N ALA A 75 -13.68 -8.00 9.14
CA ALA A 75 -13.11 -7.67 10.46
C ALA A 75 -13.15 -6.16 10.71
N ARG A 76 -12.84 -5.33 9.71
CA ARG A 76 -12.97 -3.86 9.79
C ARG A 76 -14.38 -3.41 10.14
N ALA A 77 -15.38 -3.98 9.48
CA ALA A 77 -16.79 -3.70 9.79
C ALA A 77 -17.17 -4.08 11.24
N ASN A 78 -16.42 -4.99 11.86
CA ASN A 78 -16.58 -5.40 13.26
C ASN A 78 -15.67 -4.64 14.25
N GLY A 79 -15.07 -3.52 13.84
CA GLY A 79 -14.28 -2.64 14.73
C GLY A 79 -12.79 -2.98 14.84
N PHE A 80 -12.28 -3.90 14.01
CA PHE A 80 -10.85 -4.19 13.90
C PHE A 80 -10.14 -3.26 12.91
N GLY A 81 -8.83 -3.12 13.06
CA GLY A 81 -8.02 -2.41 12.08
C GLY A 81 -7.80 -3.20 10.80
N PRO A 82 -7.30 -2.56 9.74
CA PRO A 82 -6.87 -3.25 8.53
C PRO A 82 -5.65 -4.12 8.84
N ALA A 83 -5.88 -5.43 8.82
CA ALA A 83 -4.84 -6.45 8.89
C ALA A 83 -4.19 -6.66 7.53
N GLU A 84 -2.93 -7.08 7.53
CA GLU A 84 -2.19 -7.37 6.30
C GLU A 84 -2.75 -8.62 5.62
N VAL A 85 -2.91 -8.60 4.30
CA VAL A 85 -3.43 -9.75 3.56
C VAL A 85 -2.29 -10.68 3.16
N ASN A 86 -2.02 -11.68 4.01
CA ASN A 86 -1.08 -12.76 3.68
C ASN A 86 -1.70 -14.15 3.96
N LYS A 87 -2.16 -14.82 2.88
CA LYS A 87 -2.84 -16.11 2.97
C LYS A 87 -1.94 -17.23 3.50
N LYS A 88 -0.63 -17.21 3.19
CA LYS A 88 0.31 -18.26 3.61
C LYS A 88 0.61 -18.14 5.10
N VAL A 89 0.94 -16.93 5.55
CA VAL A 89 1.18 -16.63 6.97
C VAL A 89 -0.08 -16.91 7.79
N TYR A 90 -1.27 -16.52 7.32
CA TYR A 90 -2.52 -16.87 7.99
C TYR A 90 -2.68 -18.40 8.13
N LYS A 91 -2.42 -19.18 7.08
CA LYS A 91 -2.56 -20.65 7.15
C LYS A 91 -1.60 -21.26 8.18
N ALA A 92 -0.34 -20.84 8.19
CA ALA A 92 0.65 -21.29 9.17
C ALA A 92 0.26 -20.91 10.61
N ASN A 93 -0.50 -19.83 10.77
CA ASN A 93 -0.87 -19.24 12.06
C ASN A 93 -2.37 -19.35 12.37
N LYS A 94 -3.12 -20.21 11.67
CA LYS A 94 -4.59 -20.30 11.79
C LYS A 94 -5.04 -20.56 13.23
N LYS A 95 -4.24 -21.26 14.03
CA LYS A 95 -4.52 -21.51 15.45
C LYS A 95 -4.60 -20.24 16.32
N LEU A 96 -4.09 -19.11 15.83
CA LEU A 96 -4.10 -17.81 16.50
C LEU A 96 -5.34 -16.96 16.15
N ASP A 97 -6.14 -17.39 15.18
CA ASP A 97 -7.47 -16.84 14.86
C ASP A 97 -8.50 -17.49 15.80
N THR A 98 -8.63 -16.93 17.00
CA THR A 98 -9.46 -17.52 18.07
C THR A 98 -10.96 -17.30 17.91
N ASN A 99 -11.36 -16.25 17.19
CA ASN A 99 -12.78 -15.94 16.94
C ASN A 99 -13.28 -16.45 15.57
N GLY A 100 -12.40 -17.03 14.75
CA GLY A 100 -12.76 -17.64 13.47
C GLY A 100 -13.13 -16.64 12.38
N ASN A 101 -12.81 -15.35 12.54
CA ASN A 101 -13.17 -14.31 11.57
C ASN A 101 -12.30 -14.33 10.29
N ARG A 102 -11.30 -15.23 10.24
CA ARG A 102 -10.30 -15.38 9.17
C ARG A 102 -9.24 -14.29 9.14
N VAL A 103 -9.00 -13.69 10.30
CA VAL A 103 -7.89 -12.81 10.61
C VAL A 103 -7.22 -13.38 11.86
N ALA A 104 -5.90 -13.46 11.84
CA ALA A 104 -5.12 -13.94 12.97
C ALA A 104 -4.50 -12.74 13.68
N CYS A 105 -4.65 -12.70 15.01
CA CYS A 105 -4.03 -11.70 15.87
C CYS A 105 -4.40 -10.25 15.53
N GLU A 106 -5.61 -10.02 15.04
CA GLU A 106 -6.13 -8.68 14.81
C GLU A 106 -6.10 -7.82 16.07
N VAL A 107 -6.14 -6.51 15.83
CA VAL A 107 -6.20 -5.48 16.87
C VAL A 107 -7.36 -4.55 16.58
N SER A 108 -7.84 -3.86 17.61
CA SER A 108 -8.89 -2.84 17.44
C SER A 108 -8.44 -1.77 16.45
N ALA A 109 -9.41 -1.15 15.76
CA ALA A 109 -9.13 -0.09 14.79
C ALA A 109 -8.30 1.06 15.40
N ALA A 110 -8.61 1.45 16.64
CA ALA A 110 -7.84 2.47 17.36
C ALA A 110 -6.37 2.08 17.57
N LYS A 111 -6.11 0.81 17.92
CA LYS A 111 -4.74 0.32 18.11
C LYS A 111 -4.00 0.22 16.78
N ALA A 112 -4.65 -0.27 15.72
CA ALA A 112 -4.05 -0.34 14.39
C ALA A 112 -3.66 1.04 13.87
N ARG A 113 -4.50 2.06 14.05
CA ARG A 113 -4.21 3.45 13.68
C ARG A 113 -2.99 4.00 14.42
N LYS A 114 -2.91 3.75 15.73
CA LYS A 114 -1.75 4.16 16.54
C LYS A 114 -0.46 3.49 16.07
N GLN A 115 -0.50 2.20 15.77
CA GLN A 115 0.66 1.45 15.27
C GLN A 115 1.07 1.93 13.87
N PHE A 116 0.11 2.09 12.97
CA PHE A 116 0.36 2.56 11.60
C PHE A 116 1.02 3.94 11.58
N ARG A 117 0.51 4.90 12.37
CA ARG A 117 1.14 6.23 12.47
C ARG A 117 2.58 6.13 12.99
N ALA A 118 2.85 5.27 13.97
CA ALA A 118 4.21 5.10 14.48
C ALA A 118 5.14 4.51 13.41
N GLU A 119 4.71 3.46 12.70
CA GLU A 119 5.44 2.85 11.58
C GLU A 119 5.74 3.87 10.47
N LEU A 120 4.76 4.70 10.12
CA LEU A 120 4.89 5.73 9.08
C LEU A 120 5.98 6.75 9.45
N LEU A 121 5.93 7.28 10.68
CA LEU A 121 6.85 8.33 11.13
C LEU A 121 8.26 7.80 11.40
N GLU A 122 8.39 6.54 11.83
CA GLU A 122 9.70 5.90 12.04
C GLU A 122 10.46 5.70 10.73
N LYS A 123 9.75 5.54 9.60
CA LYS A 123 10.37 5.31 8.29
C LYS A 123 10.85 6.58 7.58
N GLU A 124 10.45 7.78 8.06
CA GLU A 124 10.81 9.07 7.45
C GLU A 124 10.63 9.08 5.91
N MET A 125 9.50 8.56 5.45
CA MET A 125 9.26 8.30 4.04
C MET A 125 8.99 9.59 3.24
N PRO A 126 9.43 9.65 1.96
CA PRO A 126 8.95 10.64 1.02
C PRO A 126 7.42 10.58 0.88
N THR A 127 6.80 11.73 0.61
CA THR A 127 5.34 11.88 0.55
C THR A 127 4.65 10.87 -0.39
N ALA A 128 5.24 10.61 -1.56
CA ALA A 128 4.69 9.66 -2.53
C ALA A 128 4.67 8.23 -1.98
N GLU A 129 5.81 7.78 -1.42
CA GLU A 129 5.95 6.44 -0.84
C GLU A 129 5.05 6.27 0.40
N ALA A 130 4.96 7.29 1.24
CA ALA A 130 4.07 7.35 2.40
C ALA A 130 2.59 7.21 1.98
N GLY A 131 2.21 7.85 0.87
CA GLY A 131 0.88 7.74 0.28
C GLY A 131 0.55 6.31 -0.14
N GLU A 132 1.42 5.68 -0.93
CA GLU A 132 1.27 4.29 -1.39
C GLU A 132 1.21 3.31 -0.20
N TYR A 133 2.06 3.52 0.81
CA TYR A 133 2.05 2.72 2.03
C TYR A 133 0.74 2.88 2.82
N THR A 134 0.15 4.07 2.83
CA THR A 134 -1.13 4.34 3.50
C THR A 134 -2.32 3.73 2.78
N GLU A 135 -2.34 3.83 1.46
CA GLU A 135 -3.39 3.22 0.62
C GLU A 135 -3.33 1.69 0.66
N SER A 136 -2.14 1.12 0.56
CA SER A 136 -1.94 -0.35 0.66
C SER A 136 -2.33 -0.89 2.04
N ALA A 137 -2.18 -0.07 3.08
CA ALA A 137 -2.70 -0.34 4.43
C ALA A 137 -4.23 -0.22 4.54
N GLY A 138 -4.93 0.24 3.50
CA GLY A 138 -6.40 0.36 3.44
C GLY A 138 -6.96 1.63 4.06
N TYR A 139 -6.13 2.66 4.21
CA TYR A 139 -6.49 4.00 4.68
C TYR A 139 -6.47 5.00 3.52
N GLN A 140 -7.05 6.18 3.76
CA GLN A 140 -6.96 7.33 2.87
C GLN A 140 -5.90 8.30 3.40
N TRP A 141 -5.38 9.16 2.54
CA TRP A 141 -4.44 10.20 2.97
C TRP A 141 -4.64 11.51 2.20
N ARG A 142 -4.08 12.59 2.76
CA ARG A 142 -3.96 13.91 2.12
C ARG A 142 -2.80 14.68 2.76
N VAL A 143 -2.37 15.76 2.12
CA VAL A 143 -1.40 16.71 2.71
C VAL A 143 -2.15 17.87 3.35
N GLY A 144 -1.90 18.12 4.64
CA GLY A 144 -2.47 19.24 5.40
C GLY A 144 -1.52 20.42 5.55
N SER A 145 -0.21 20.17 5.50
CA SER A 145 0.83 21.20 5.52
C SER A 145 2.00 20.77 4.66
N PHE A 146 2.62 21.73 3.96
CA PHE A 146 3.83 21.54 3.18
C PHE A 146 4.83 22.64 3.53
N ASP A 147 6.00 22.29 4.03
CA ASP A 147 7.04 23.20 4.53
C ASP A 147 6.50 24.24 5.53
N GLY A 148 5.64 23.78 6.43
CA GLY A 148 4.96 24.63 7.41
C GLY A 148 3.84 25.51 6.85
N VAL A 149 3.56 25.44 5.54
CA VAL A 149 2.45 26.17 4.89
C VAL A 149 1.19 25.29 4.86
N PRO A 150 0.11 25.67 5.58
CA PRO A 150 -1.13 24.92 5.58
C PRO A 150 -1.75 24.85 4.18
N GLN A 151 -2.26 23.67 3.83
CA GLN A 151 -2.99 23.42 2.59
C GLN A 151 -4.50 23.54 2.81
N ALA A 152 -5.21 24.00 1.79
CA ALA A 152 -6.66 24.06 1.82
C ALA A 152 -7.24 22.63 1.80
N VAL A 153 -7.79 22.19 2.93
CA VAL A 153 -8.42 20.88 3.09
C VAL A 153 -9.83 21.02 3.66
N THR A 154 -10.70 20.07 3.34
CA THR A 154 -12.05 20.01 3.93
C THR A 154 -11.95 19.63 5.42
N MET A 155 -12.73 20.32 6.26
CA MET A 155 -12.79 20.05 7.71
C MET A 155 -13.80 18.94 8.07
N ASP A 156 -14.03 18.00 7.15
CA ASP A 156 -14.84 16.82 7.42
C ASP A 156 -14.07 15.83 8.31
N TYR A 157 -14.76 15.13 9.20
CA TYR A 157 -14.16 14.08 10.01
C TYR A 157 -14.27 12.73 9.30
N ASN A 158 -13.12 12.17 8.94
CA ASN A 158 -12.95 10.85 8.40
C ASN A 158 -11.83 10.12 9.16
N ILE A 159 -12.23 9.24 10.07
CA ILE A 159 -11.31 8.51 10.95
C ILE A 159 -10.37 7.53 10.21
N ASP A 160 -10.67 7.20 8.96
CA ASP A 160 -9.85 6.35 8.11
C ASP A 160 -8.94 7.18 7.17
N ARG A 161 -8.92 8.51 7.31
CA ARG A 161 -8.04 9.41 6.57
C ARG A 161 -6.92 9.96 7.46
N LEU A 162 -5.70 9.90 6.93
CA LEU A 162 -4.50 10.44 7.55
C LEU A 162 -4.06 11.72 6.83
N THR A 163 -3.93 12.82 7.57
CA THR A 163 -3.49 14.12 7.04
C THR A 163 -1.99 14.29 7.36
N PHE A 164 -1.14 14.35 6.35
CA PHE A 164 0.31 14.48 6.50
C PHE A 164 0.75 15.93 6.66
N ASP A 165 1.75 16.13 7.51
CA ASP A 165 2.57 17.33 7.57
C ASP A 165 3.93 17.00 6.94
N VAL A 166 4.19 17.64 5.80
CA VAL A 166 5.34 17.37 4.95
C VAL A 166 6.35 18.51 5.11
N ASN A 167 7.62 18.18 5.31
CA ASN A 167 8.73 19.13 5.26
C ASN A 167 9.84 18.54 4.39
N ASP A 168 10.38 19.34 3.47
CA ASP A 168 11.41 18.93 2.50
C ASP A 168 11.01 17.65 1.72
N GLY A 169 9.71 17.50 1.43
CA GLY A 169 9.15 16.34 0.75
C GLY A 169 8.97 15.07 1.61
N ILE A 170 9.40 15.10 2.87
CA ILE A 170 9.34 13.98 3.84
C ILE A 170 8.16 14.18 4.80
N VAL A 171 7.45 13.09 5.11
CA VAL A 171 6.38 13.13 6.11
C VAL A 171 7.00 13.21 7.51
N THR A 172 6.72 14.32 8.21
CA THR A 172 7.25 14.60 9.56
C THR A 172 6.22 14.46 10.66
N ASP A 173 4.94 14.65 10.34
CA ASP A 173 3.82 14.33 11.21
C ASP A 173 2.62 13.83 10.38
N ALA A 174 1.67 13.20 11.05
CA ALA A 174 0.47 12.63 10.46
C ALA A 174 -0.68 12.60 11.46
N THR A 175 -1.82 13.20 11.12
CA THR A 175 -2.99 13.32 12.02
C THR A 175 -4.21 12.58 11.45
N TRP A 176 -4.90 11.81 12.28
CA TRP A 176 -6.17 11.16 11.90
C TRP A 176 -7.31 12.18 11.90
N GLY A 177 -8.03 12.33 10.79
CA GLY A 177 -9.10 13.33 10.67
C GLY A 177 -9.67 13.53 9.28
#